data_AF-A0A8K0JBC4-F1
#
_entry.id   AF-A0A8K0JBC4-F1
#
_cell.length_a   1.000
_cell.length_b   1.000
_cell.length_c   1.000
_cell.angle_alpha   90.00
_cell.angle_beta   90.00
_cell.angle_gamma   90.00
#
_symmetry.space_group_name_H-M   'P 1'
#
loop_
_entity.id
_entity.type
_entity.pdbx_description
1 polymer ?
#
loop_
_entity_poly.entity_id
_entity_poly.type
_entity_poly.pdbx_seq_one_letter_code
_entity_poly.pdbx_strand_id
1 'polypeptide(L)'
;MTSTKKFQRTYISRIARLMDELLTQATEFLRQAPTANSSVNMVFQTPVRAAEFKSAYGPKYTFQPNLKGWNKTTMYRAALRSAPFGGAAVVGLLFYVSGIPRVKEDILQNIPVVGRYFVKQEIHPQDNPF
;
A
#
# COMPACT_ATOMS: atom_id res chain seq x y z
N MET A 1 54.90 -18.99 7.08
CA MET A 1 53.89 -17.96 7.46
C MET A 1 53.60 -16.97 6.30
N THR A 2 53.32 -17.46 5.09
CA THR A 2 53.23 -16.59 3.88
C THR A 2 51.92 -16.74 3.10
N SER A 3 51.08 -17.73 3.44
CA SER A 3 49.84 -18.05 2.71
C SER A 3 48.68 -17.11 3.06
N THR A 4 48.59 -16.66 4.31
CA THR A 4 47.51 -15.76 4.78
C THR A 4 47.54 -14.38 4.13
N LYS A 5 48.73 -13.83 3.84
CA LYS A 5 48.87 -12.52 3.18
C LYS A 5 48.41 -12.53 1.71
N LYS A 6 48.59 -13.65 1.00
CA LYS A 6 48.17 -13.77 -0.41
C LYS A 6 46.65 -13.87 -0.50
N PHE A 7 46.02 -14.63 0.40
CA PHE A 7 44.57 -14.74 0.50
C PHE A 7 43.90 -13.40 0.83
N GLN A 8 44.44 -12.67 1.82
CA GLN A 8 43.95 -11.34 2.19
C GLN A 8 44.05 -10.33 1.04
N ARG A 9 45.16 -10.31 0.29
CA ARG A 9 45.30 -9.44 -0.89
C ARG A 9 44.30 -9.76 -1.99
N THR A 10 44.05 -11.05 -2.26
CA THR A 10 43.05 -11.46 -3.25
C THR A 10 41.65 -11.05 -2.82
N TYR A 11 41.29 -11.28 -1.55
CA TYR A 11 39.98 -10.86 -1.01
C TYR A 11 39.76 -9.35 -1.11
N ILE A 12 40.75 -8.56 -0.68
CA ILE A 12 40.67 -7.09 -0.71
C ILE A 12 40.55 -6.58 -2.16
N SER A 13 41.32 -7.14 -3.10
CA SER A 13 41.22 -6.75 -4.51
C SER A 13 39.87 -7.10 -5.14
N ARG A 14 39.26 -8.21 -4.69
CA ARG A 14 37.95 -8.66 -5.19
C ARG A 14 36.83 -7.77 -4.67
N ILE A 15 36.91 -7.36 -3.39
CA ILE A 15 35.98 -6.40 -2.79
C ILE A 15 36.11 -5.04 -3.46
N ALA A 16 37.34 -4.54 -3.69
CA ALA A 16 37.54 -3.26 -4.36
C ALA A 16 36.91 -3.24 -5.76
N ARG A 17 37.11 -4.32 -6.54
CA ARG A 17 36.52 -4.43 -7.89
C ARG A 17 34.98 -4.47 -7.86
N LEU A 18 34.39 -5.15 -6.88
CA LEU A 18 32.94 -5.17 -6.69
C LEU A 18 32.38 -3.80 -6.30
N MET A 19 33.11 -3.02 -5.50
CA MET A 19 32.69 -1.66 -5.11
C MET A 19 32.77 -0.68 -6.29
N ASP A 20 33.78 -0.81 -7.16
CA ASP A 20 33.89 -0.01 -8.38
C ASP A 20 32.76 -0.36 -9.38
N GLU A 21 32.41 -1.63 -9.51
CA GLU A 21 31.27 -2.06 -10.33
C GLU A 21 29.95 -1.51 -9.79
N LEU A 22 29.74 -1.56 -8.48
CA LEU A 22 28.54 -1.04 -7.83
C LEU A 22 28.44 0.49 -7.94
N LEU A 23 29.55 1.21 -7.78
CA LEU A 23 29.59 2.66 -7.95
C LEU A 23 29.34 3.06 -9.41
N THR A 24 29.90 2.32 -10.37
CA THR A 24 29.67 2.55 -11.80
C THR A 24 28.20 2.33 -12.15
N GLN A 25 27.60 1.25 -11.62
CA GLN A 25 26.19 0.94 -11.84
C GLN A 25 25.24 1.98 -11.22
N ALA A 26 25.56 2.47 -10.01
CA ALA A 26 24.80 3.56 -9.39
C ALA A 26 24.91 4.88 -10.15
N THR A 27 26.09 5.19 -10.70
CA THR A 27 26.32 6.40 -11.49
C THR A 27 25.55 6.36 -12.82
N GLU A 28 25.51 5.21 -13.48
CA GLU A 28 24.71 5.02 -14.69
C GLU A 28 23.19 5.04 -14.43
N PHE A 29 22.75 4.52 -13.28
CA PHE A 29 21.36 4.64 -12.86
C PHE A 29 20.95 6.11 -12.65
N LEU A 30 21.82 6.91 -12.04
CA LEU A 30 21.56 8.35 -11.85
C LEU A 30 21.63 9.14 -13.17
N ARG A 31 22.45 8.74 -14.15
CA ARG A 31 22.44 9.31 -15.51
C ARG A 31 21.15 9.04 -16.28
N GLN A 32 20.47 7.94 -15.97
CA GLN A 32 19.16 7.61 -16.55
C GLN A 32 17.99 8.26 -15.81
N ALA A 33 18.24 9.11 -14.79
CA ALA A 33 17.20 9.93 -14.21
C ALA A 33 16.59 10.77 -15.35
N PRO A 34 15.29 10.60 -15.66
CA PRO A 34 14.65 11.34 -16.73
C PRO A 34 14.70 12.82 -16.35
N THR A 35 15.61 13.57 -16.96
CA THR A 35 15.55 15.02 -16.97
C THR A 35 14.16 15.37 -17.48
N ALA A 36 13.37 16.03 -16.63
CA ALA A 36 11.96 16.32 -16.83
C ALA A 36 11.71 17.39 -17.93
N ASN A 37 12.33 17.21 -19.09
CA ASN A 37 12.05 17.95 -20.32
C ASN A 37 11.43 17.00 -21.34
N SER A 38 10.48 16.19 -20.88
CA SER A 38 9.48 15.61 -21.75
C SER A 38 8.46 16.71 -22.03
N SER A 39 8.58 17.38 -23.18
CA SER A 39 7.47 18.08 -23.82
C SER A 39 6.38 17.07 -24.15
N VAL A 40 5.70 16.57 -23.12
CA VAL A 40 4.50 15.76 -23.23
C VAL A 40 3.43 16.73 -23.67
N ASN A 41 3.16 16.75 -24.97
CA ASN A 41 1.98 17.37 -25.52
C ASN A 41 0.77 16.61 -24.93
N MET A 42 0.31 17.05 -23.75
CA MET A 42 -0.88 16.55 -23.11
C MET A 42 -2.07 16.94 -23.98
N VAL A 43 -2.46 16.06 -24.90
CA VAL A 43 -3.71 16.20 -25.64
C VAL A 43 -4.84 16.05 -24.62
N PHE A 44 -5.40 17.18 -24.20
CA PHE A 44 -6.65 17.19 -23.45
C PHE A 44 -7.73 16.61 -24.36
N GLN A 45 -8.28 15.45 -23.99
CA GLN A 45 -9.46 14.92 -24.65
C GLN A 45 -10.63 15.84 -24.29
N THR A 46 -11.02 16.69 -25.23
CA THR A 46 -12.18 17.55 -25.10
C THR A 46 -13.41 16.68 -24.87
N PRO A 47 -14.12 16.79 -23.73
CA PRO A 47 -15.43 16.20 -23.65
C PRO A 47 -16.39 17.13 -24.40
N VAL A 48 -17.42 16.53 -25.00
CA VAL A 48 -18.57 17.19 -25.65
C VAL A 48 -18.49 17.33 -27.19
N ARG A 49 -18.71 16.18 -27.83
CA ARG A 49 -19.52 15.95 -29.04
C ARG A 49 -19.23 16.77 -30.31
N ALA A 50 -18.50 16.15 -31.24
CA ALA A 50 -18.89 16.10 -32.65
C ALA A 50 -19.34 14.67 -32.96
N ALA A 51 -20.40 14.49 -33.73
CA ALA A 51 -20.80 13.17 -34.22
C ALA A 51 -19.80 12.71 -35.29
N GLU A 52 -18.65 12.23 -34.84
CA GLU A 52 -17.61 11.68 -35.69
C GLU A 52 -18.05 10.32 -36.24
N PHE A 53 -17.89 10.12 -37.55
CA PHE A 53 -18.24 8.87 -38.23
C PHE A 53 -17.50 7.71 -37.56
N LYS A 54 -18.25 6.84 -36.85
CA LYS A 54 -17.69 5.63 -36.24
C LYS A 54 -17.74 4.50 -37.26
N SER A 55 -16.58 4.12 -37.79
CA SER A 55 -16.46 2.96 -38.68
C SER A 55 -16.92 1.68 -37.97
N ALA A 56 -17.68 0.82 -38.65
CA ALA A 56 -18.21 -0.43 -38.10
C ALA A 56 -17.12 -1.46 -37.73
N TYR A 57 -15.92 -1.35 -38.32
CA TYR A 57 -14.84 -2.33 -38.20
C TYR A 57 -13.71 -1.91 -37.25
N GLY A 58 -13.81 -0.74 -36.60
CA GLY A 58 -12.79 -0.22 -35.67
C GLY A 58 -13.06 -0.59 -34.20
N PRO A 59 -12.03 -0.65 -33.33
CA PRO A 59 -12.22 -0.83 -31.90
C PRO A 59 -13.07 0.29 -31.30
N LYS A 60 -14.14 -0.08 -30.59
CA LYS A 60 -15.04 0.88 -29.93
C LYS A 60 -14.45 1.32 -28.59
N TYR A 61 -13.61 2.36 -28.61
CA TYR A 61 -13.12 2.96 -27.38
C TYR A 61 -14.24 3.73 -26.68
N THR A 62 -14.51 3.37 -25.42
CA THR A 62 -15.35 4.16 -24.52
C THR A 62 -14.43 4.95 -23.60
N PHE A 63 -14.78 6.21 -23.35
CA PHE A 63 -14.03 7.04 -22.42
C PHE A 63 -14.21 6.47 -21.01
N GLN A 64 -13.13 5.94 -20.42
CA GLN A 64 -13.14 5.49 -19.04
C GLN A 64 -12.71 6.64 -18.14
N PRO A 65 -13.63 7.22 -17.34
CA PRO A 65 -13.31 8.35 -16.49
C PRO A 65 -12.23 7.94 -15.50
N ASN A 66 -11.10 8.64 -15.55
CA ASN A 66 -9.97 8.43 -14.67
C ASN A 66 -9.52 9.78 -14.12
N LEU A 67 -9.10 9.79 -12.86
CA LEU A 67 -8.61 10.98 -12.17
C LEU A 67 -7.12 10.76 -11.90
N LYS A 68 -6.25 11.46 -12.65
CA LYS A 68 -4.79 11.31 -12.54
C LYS A 68 -4.34 9.83 -12.62
N GLY A 69 -4.95 9.03 -13.50
CA GLY A 69 -4.65 7.59 -13.65
C GLY A 69 -5.39 6.65 -12.68
N TRP A 70 -6.12 7.19 -11.70
CA TRP A 70 -7.01 6.40 -10.85
C TRP A 70 -8.34 6.15 -11.53
N ASN A 71 -8.59 4.89 -11.86
CA ASN A 71 -9.85 4.40 -12.41
C ASN A 71 -10.55 3.51 -11.36
N LYS A 72 -11.88 3.38 -11.43
CA LYS A 72 -12.71 2.54 -10.54
C LYS A 72 -12.17 1.12 -10.43
N THR A 73 -11.77 0.52 -11.55
CA THR A 73 -11.20 -0.83 -11.59
C THR A 73 -9.90 -0.93 -10.80
N THR A 74 -9.03 0.08 -10.90
CA THR A 74 -7.76 0.14 -10.16
C THR A 74 -8.01 0.28 -8.66
N MET A 75 -8.94 1.18 -8.27
CA MET A 75 -9.33 1.37 -6.88
C MET A 75 -9.90 0.09 -6.27
N TYR A 76 -10.79 -0.60 -6.98
CA TYR A 76 -11.38 -1.85 -6.51
C TYR A 76 -10.33 -2.95 -6.30
N ARG A 77 -9.41 -3.12 -7.26
CA ARG A 77 -8.31 -4.08 -7.14
C ARG A 77 -7.38 -3.75 -5.98
N ALA A 78 -7.06 -2.48 -5.79
CA ALA A 78 -6.26 -2.02 -4.67
C ALA A 78 -6.97 -2.30 -3.33
N ALA A 79 -8.26 -1.96 -3.24
CA ALA A 79 -9.08 -2.20 -2.05
C ALA A 79 -9.14 -3.68 -1.67
N LEU A 80 -9.36 -4.58 -2.64
CA LEU A 80 -9.35 -6.02 -2.37
C LEU A 80 -7.98 -6.53 -1.88
N ARG A 81 -6.88 -5.99 -2.42
CA ARG A 81 -5.52 -6.34 -1.96
C ARG A 81 -5.22 -5.81 -0.57
N SER A 82 -5.75 -4.63 -0.22
CA SER A 82 -5.54 -4.02 1.10
C SER A 82 -6.54 -4.51 2.16
N ALA A 83 -7.65 -5.12 1.75
CA ALA A 83 -8.71 -5.61 2.64
C ALA A 83 -8.21 -6.45 3.83
N PRO A 84 -7.33 -7.48 3.67
CA PRO A 84 -6.89 -8.28 4.81
C PRO A 84 -6.08 -7.46 5.82
N PHE A 85 -5.24 -6.53 5.34
CA PHE A 85 -4.46 -5.64 6.21
C PHE A 85 -5.37 -4.66 6.97
N GLY A 86 -6.37 -4.10 6.28
CA GLY A 86 -7.37 -3.25 6.90
C GLY A 86 -8.20 -4.00 7.95
N GLY A 87 -8.62 -5.23 7.66
CA GLY A 87 -9.34 -6.08 8.60
C GLY A 87 -8.53 -6.36 9.87
N ALA A 88 -7.27 -6.79 9.72
CA ALA A 88 -6.37 -7.02 10.86
C ALA A 88 -6.12 -5.74 11.68
N ALA A 89 -5.92 -4.60 11.00
CA ALA A 89 -5.72 -3.32 11.67
C ALA A 89 -6.96 -2.89 12.48
N VAL A 90 -8.17 -3.04 11.94
CA VAL A 90 -9.42 -2.73 12.64
C VAL A 90 -9.60 -3.63 13.86
N VAL A 91 -9.37 -4.94 13.72
CA VAL A 91 -9.44 -5.88 14.85
C VAL A 91 -8.43 -5.48 15.93
N GLY A 92 -7.17 -5.23 15.56
CA GLY A 92 -6.13 -4.80 16.50
C GLY A 92 -6.48 -3.49 17.22
N LEU A 93 -7.01 -2.51 16.49
CA LEU A 93 -7.46 -1.24 17.05
C LEU A 93 -8.61 -1.45 18.05
N LEU A 94 -9.63 -2.24 17.68
CA LEU A 94 -10.76 -2.55 18.56
C LEU A 94 -10.31 -3.22 19.87
N PHE A 95 -9.34 -4.14 19.80
CA PHE A 95 -8.76 -4.75 20.99
C PHE A 95 -7.96 -3.74 21.83
N TYR A 96 -7.18 -2.86 21.20
CA TYR A 96 -6.43 -1.82 21.90
C TYR A 96 -7.36 -0.86 22.67
N VAL A 97 -8.48 -0.45 22.06
CA VAL A 97 -9.44 0.48 22.69
C VAL A 97 -10.50 -0.20 23.57
N SER A 98 -10.44 -1.52 23.74
CA SER A 98 -11.44 -2.30 24.49
C SER A 98 -11.57 -1.93 25.97
N GLY A 99 -10.59 -1.25 26.55
CA GLY A 99 -10.63 -0.75 27.93
C GLY A 99 -11.54 0.47 28.14
N ILE A 100 -11.97 1.16 27.06
CA ILE A 100 -12.85 2.33 27.17
C ILE A 100 -14.30 1.85 27.34
N PRO A 101 -15.02 2.22 28.42
CA PRO A 101 -16.37 1.70 28.71
C PRO A 101 -17.35 1.91 27.54
N ARG A 102 -17.30 3.08 26.89
CA ARG A 102 -18.16 3.43 25.75
C ARG A 102 -17.92 2.50 24.55
N VAL A 103 -16.66 2.21 24.21
CA VAL A 103 -16.33 1.31 23.09
C VAL A 103 -16.83 -0.11 23.39
N LYS A 104 -16.74 -0.52 24.66
CA LYS A 104 -17.20 -1.84 25.10
C LYS A 104 -18.70 -2.01 24.91
N GLU A 105 -19.48 -1.05 25.40
CA GLU A 105 -20.95 -1.07 25.37
C GLU A 105 -21.50 -0.83 23.96
N ASP A 106 -20.96 0.14 23.22
CA ASP A 106 -21.49 0.54 21.92
C ASP A 106 -21.06 -0.38 20.77
N ILE A 107 -19.85 -0.94 20.82
CA ILE A 107 -19.27 -1.71 19.70
C ILE A 107 -19.10 -3.17 20.07
N LEU A 108 -18.30 -3.46 21.10
CA LEU A 108 -17.87 -4.84 21.36
C LEU A 108 -19.01 -5.74 21.82
N GLN A 109 -19.92 -5.24 22.67
CA GLN A 109 -21.10 -5.98 23.14
C GLN A 109 -22.13 -6.27 22.03
N ASN A 110 -22.15 -5.43 20.98
CA ASN A 110 -23.09 -5.57 19.86
C ASN A 110 -22.64 -6.58 18.80
N ILE A 111 -21.43 -7.16 18.91
CA ILE A 111 -20.97 -8.18 17.98
C ILE A 111 -21.57 -9.54 18.40
N PRO A 112 -22.42 -10.16 17.57
CA PRO A 112 -22.93 -11.49 17.85
C PRO A 112 -21.74 -12.46 17.95
N VAL A 113 -21.75 -13.37 18.92
CA VAL A 113 -20.66 -14.29 19.32
C VAL A 113 -19.70 -13.71 20.37
N VAL A 114 -18.98 -12.61 20.10
CA VAL A 114 -17.94 -12.13 21.03
C VAL A 114 -18.45 -11.14 22.09
N GLY A 115 -19.60 -10.50 21.87
CA GLY A 115 -20.09 -9.45 22.77
C GLY A 115 -20.34 -9.92 24.20
N ARG A 116 -20.67 -11.20 24.40
CA ARG A 116 -20.89 -11.79 25.73
C ARG A 116 -19.64 -11.76 26.62
N TYR A 117 -18.44 -11.80 26.05
CA TYR A 117 -17.18 -11.71 26.81
C TYR A 117 -16.90 -10.29 27.33
N PHE A 118 -17.54 -9.29 26.73
CA PHE A 118 -17.35 -7.88 27.07
C PHE A 118 -18.50 -7.32 27.92
N VAL A 119 -19.51 -8.13 28.27
CA VAL A 119 -20.56 -7.72 29.20
C VAL A 119 -19.95 -7.54 30.59
N LYS A 120 -20.22 -6.39 31.24
CA LYS A 120 -19.86 -6.21 32.65
C LYS A 120 -20.71 -7.19 33.45
N GLN A 121 -20.09 -8.05 34.24
CA GLN A 121 -20.82 -8.96 35.12
C GLN A 121 -21.76 -8.13 36.01
N GLU A 122 -23.01 -8.56 36.11
CA GLU A 122 -23.98 -7.95 37.00
C GLU A 122 -23.57 -8.30 38.43
N ILE A 123 -22.95 -7.33 39.10
CA ILE A 123 -22.55 -7.45 40.50
C ILE A 123 -23.81 -7.23 41.33
N HIS A 124 -24.11 -8.15 42.24
CA HIS A 124 -25.28 -8.00 43.11
C HIS A 124 -25.14 -6.68 43.89
N PRO A 125 -26.16 -5.80 43.91
CA PRO A 125 -26.03 -4.47 44.54
C PRO A 125 -25.64 -4.50 46.03
N GLN A 126 -25.80 -5.65 46.69
CA GLN A 126 -25.43 -5.86 48.09
C GLN A 126 -23.94 -6.16 48.30
N ASP A 127 -23.24 -6.65 47.27
CA ASP A 127 -21.81 -7.01 47.35
C ASP A 127 -20.88 -5.87 46.91
N ASN A 128 -21.47 -4.77 46.45
CA ASN A 128 -20.72 -3.60 45.99
C ASN A 128 -20.93 -2.43 46.95
N PRO A 129 -19.89 -1.96 47.66
CA PRO A 129 -19.99 -0.79 48.52
C PRO A 129 -20.06 0.56 47.77
N PHE A 130 -20.07 0.57 46.42
CA PHE A 130 -20.25 1.77 45.58
C PHE A 130 -21.08 1.52 44.31
#